data_AF-A0A437QBI0-F1
#
_entry.id   AF-A0A437QBI0-F1
#
_cell.length_a   1.000
_cell.length_b   1.000
_cell.length_c   1.000
_cell.angle_alpha   90.00
_cell.angle_beta   90.00
_cell.angle_gamma   90.00
#
_symmetry.space_group_name_H-M   'P 1'
#
loop_
_entity.id
_entity.type
_entity.pdbx_description
1 polymer ?
#
loop_
_entity_poly.entity_id
_entity_poly.type
_entity_poly.pdbx_seq_one_letter_code
_entity_poly.pdbx_strand_id
1 'polypeptide(L)'
;MIKILFFAALRERLQCRELQLAITQPCQMQDVLKQLQQQSEKWQQVFSEQQLLCALNQQICSLNTLVHPGDELAFFPPVTGG
;
A
#
# COMPACT_ATOMS: atom_id res chain seq x y z
N MET A 1 -6.91 6.42 -11.80
CA MET A 1 -5.97 6.73 -10.70
C MET A 1 -6.52 6.14 -9.42
N ILE A 2 -5.67 5.64 -8.53
CA ILE A 2 -6.02 5.32 -7.14
C ILE A 2 -5.18 6.17 -6.20
N LYS A 3 -5.70 6.39 -5.00
CA LYS A 3 -4.99 7.08 -3.93
C LYS A 3 -4.42 6.04 -2.97
N ILE A 4 -3.13 6.15 -2.65
CA ILE A 4 -2.44 5.24 -1.73
C ILE A 4 -1.96 6.06 -0.54
N LEU A 5 -2.30 5.61 0.67
CA LEU A 5 -1.95 6.23 1.95
C LEU A 5 -0.97 5.33 2.71
N PHE A 6 0.03 5.94 3.35
CA PHE A 6 0.99 5.27 4.22
C PHE A 6 0.93 5.86 5.63
N PHE A 7 0.98 5.00 6.65
CA PHE A 7 0.85 5.42 8.06
C PHE A 7 2.01 4.94 8.94
N ALA A 8 2.11 5.53 10.14
CA ALA A 8 3.06 5.17 11.20
C ALA A 8 4.51 5.00 10.68
N ALA A 9 5.21 3.98 11.16
CA ALA A 9 6.59 3.69 10.77
C ALA A 9 6.75 3.49 9.25
N LEU A 10 5.72 3.00 8.55
CA LEU A 10 5.78 2.84 7.09
C LEU A 10 5.92 4.20 6.41
N ARG A 11 5.09 5.17 6.79
CA ARG A 11 5.16 6.56 6.30
C ARG A 11 6.52 7.19 6.54
N GLU A 12 7.04 7.03 7.76
CA GLU A 12 8.31 7.62 8.17
C GLU A 12 9.48 7.03 7.40
N ARG A 13 9.51 5.70 7.28
CA ARG A 13 10.53 4.99 6.51
C ARG A 13 10.48 5.39 5.05
N LEU A 14 9.29 5.41 4.43
CA LEU A 14 9.14 5.84 3.03
C LEU A 14 9.39 7.33 2.84
N GLN A 15 9.25 8.15 3.89
CA GLN A 15 9.18 9.62 3.83
C GLN A 15 8.09 10.09 2.86
N CYS A 16 6.99 9.34 2.81
CA CYS A 16 5.90 9.55 1.88
C CYS A 16 4.59 9.29 2.61
N ARG A 17 3.70 10.29 2.68
CA ARG A 17 2.38 10.16 3.30
C ARG A 17 1.35 9.55 2.36
N GLU A 18 1.41 9.93 1.10
CA GLU A 18 0.49 9.47 0.08
C GLU A 18 1.13 9.48 -1.30
N LEU A 19 0.59 8.63 -2.18
CA LEU A 19 0.99 8.51 -3.59
C LEU A 19 -0.27 8.34 -4.43
N GLN A 20 -0.27 8.89 -5.65
CA GLN A 20 -1.27 8.54 -6.65
C GLN A 20 -0.67 7.52 -7.63
N LEU A 21 -1.40 6.44 -7.87
CA LEU A 21 -0.99 5.41 -8.82
C LEU A 21 -1.98 5.32 -9.98
N ALA A 22 -1.46 5.33 -11.21
CA ALA A 22 -2.27 5.14 -12.39
C ALA A 22 -2.56 3.64 -12.60
N ILE A 23 -3.84 3.28 -12.51
CA ILE A 23 -4.34 1.98 -12.95
C ILE A 23 -5.45 2.20 -13.98
N THR A 24 -5.42 1.42 -15.06
CA THR A 24 -6.36 1.49 -16.19
C THR A 24 -7.45 0.43 -16.12
N GLN A 25 -7.20 -0.66 -15.40
CA GLN A 25 -8.13 -1.77 -15.19
C GLN A 25 -8.00 -2.27 -13.75
N PRO A 26 -9.02 -2.96 -13.21
CA PRO A 26 -8.92 -3.55 -11.89
C PRO A 26 -7.74 -4.52 -11.81
N CYS A 27 -6.99 -4.45 -10.72
CA CYS A 27 -5.85 -5.32 -10.46
C CYS A 27 -5.87 -5.82 -9.02
N GLN A 28 -5.10 -6.86 -8.71
CA GLN A 28 -5.02 -7.32 -7.33
C GLN A 28 -4.09 -6.42 -6.53
N MET A 29 -4.35 -6.32 -5.22
CA MET A 29 -3.53 -5.52 -4.31
C MET A 29 -2.05 -5.95 -4.31
N GLN A 30 -1.77 -7.24 -4.47
CA GLN A 30 -0.40 -7.73 -4.66
C GLN A 30 0.32 -7.11 -5.87
N ASP A 31 -0.40 -6.77 -6.94
CA ASP A 31 0.19 -6.17 -8.14
C ASP A 31 0.47 -4.69 -7.91
N VAL A 32 -0.38 -4.00 -7.14
CA VAL A 32 -0.10 -2.65 -6.65
C VAL A 32 1.16 -2.66 -5.79
N LEU A 33 1.30 -3.60 -4.86
CA LEU A 33 2.48 -3.72 -4.00
C LEU A 33 3.76 -3.93 -4.81
N LYS A 34 3.74 -4.81 -5.82
CA LYS A 34 4.89 -5.01 -6.72
C LYS A 34 5.29 -3.72 -7.44
N GLN A 35 4.32 -2.94 -7.91
CA GLN A 35 4.60 -1.64 -8.54
C GLN A 35 5.22 -0.64 -7.56
N LEU A 36 4.77 -0.64 -6.30
CA LEU A 36 5.38 0.21 -5.25
C LEU A 36 6.82 -0.21 -4.95
N GLN A 37 7.09 -1.52 -4.86
CA GLN A 37 8.44 -2.04 -4.65
C GLN A 37 9.42 -1.67 -5.77
N GLN A 38 8.92 -1.49 -7.00
CA GLN A 38 9.73 -1.11 -8.16
C GLN A 38 10.11 0.39 -8.20
N GLN A 39 9.57 1.23 -7.30
CA GLN A 39 9.86 2.66 -7.28
C GLN A 39 11.33 2.97 -6.97
N SER A 40 11.93 2.25 -6.01
CA SER A 40 13.35 2.33 -5.66
C SER A 40 13.73 1.20 -4.71
N GLU A 41 15.03 0.97 -4.52
CA GLU A 41 15.54 0.01 -3.55
C GLU A 41 15.02 0.24 -2.13
N LYS A 42 14.88 1.51 -1.72
CA LYS A 42 14.28 1.92 -0.44
C LYS A 42 12.85 1.37 -0.29
N TRP A 43 12.03 1.50 -1.32
CA TRP A 43 10.65 1.02 -1.29
C TRP A 43 10.62 -0.50 -1.27
N GLN A 44 11.44 -1.16 -2.10
CA GLN A 44 11.57 -2.61 -2.11
C GLN A 44 11.89 -3.17 -0.71
N GLN A 45 12.91 -2.63 -0.05
CA GLN A 45 13.31 -3.05 1.30
C GLN A 45 12.18 -2.85 2.32
N VAL A 46 11.59 -1.65 2.35
CA VAL A 46 10.53 -1.31 3.31
C VAL A 46 9.32 -2.25 3.20
N PHE A 47 8.87 -2.56 1.99
CA PHE A 47 7.74 -3.46 1.77
C PHE A 47 8.10 -4.96 1.88
N SER A 48 9.39 -5.32 1.90
CA SER A 48 9.84 -6.71 2.06
C SER A 48 10.05 -7.11 3.52
N GLU A 49 10.35 -6.16 4.40
CA GLU A 49 10.71 -6.42 5.79
C GLU A 49 9.53 -6.47 6.77
N GLN A 50 8.34 -6.01 6.36
CA GLN A 50 7.21 -5.84 7.28
C GLN A 50 6.07 -6.81 6.99
N GLN A 51 5.48 -7.39 8.04
CA GLN A 51 4.12 -7.92 7.97
C GLN A 51 3.18 -6.73 7.75
N LEU A 52 2.80 -6.49 6.50
CA LEU A 52 2.03 -5.32 6.12
C LEU A 52 0.53 -5.59 6.29
N LEU A 53 -0.19 -4.67 6.93
CA LEU A 53 -1.64 -4.63 6.86
C LEU A 53 -2.07 -3.69 5.74
N CYS A 54 -3.21 -4.01 5.12
CA CYS A 54 -3.78 -3.21 4.06
C CYS A 54 -5.29 -3.01 4.26
N ALA A 55 -5.78 -1.87 3.80
CA ALA A 55 -7.20 -1.56 3.76
C ALA A 55 -7.57 -0.95 2.41
N LEU A 56 -8.71 -1.37 1.88
CA LEU A 56 -9.34 -0.79 0.70
C LEU A 56 -10.60 -0.06 1.14
N ASN A 57 -10.73 1.21 0.77
CA ASN A 57 -11.87 2.05 1.11
C ASN A 57 -12.23 1.98 2.62
N GLN A 58 -11.21 2.12 3.47
CA GLN A 58 -11.28 2.09 4.94
C GLN A 58 -11.67 0.74 5.56
N GLN A 59 -11.66 -0.34 4.78
CA GLN A 59 -11.93 -1.70 5.26
C GLN A 59 -10.69 -2.59 5.13
N ILE A 60 -10.32 -3.28 6.21
CA ILE A 60 -9.22 -4.26 6.21
C ILE A 60 -9.49 -5.34 5.16
N CYS A 61 -8.50 -5.62 4.34
CA CYS A 61 -8.65 -6.56 3.24
C CYS A 61 -7.41 -7.45 3.10
N SER A 62 -7.51 -8.47 2.25
CA SER A 62 -6.37 -9.34 1.93
C SER A 62 -5.62 -8.82 0.69
N LEU A 63 -4.40 -9.32 0.47
CA LEU A 63 -3.60 -9.00 -0.73
C LEU A 63 -4.22 -9.49 -2.05
N ASN A 64 -5.22 -10.38 -1.98
CA ASN A 64 -5.95 -10.89 -3.15
C ASN A 64 -7.15 -10.01 -3.54
N THR A 65 -7.43 -8.96 -2.76
CA THR A 65 -8.55 -8.05 -3.02
C THR A 65 -8.32 -7.26 -4.30
N LEU A 66 -9.36 -7.13 -5.12
CA LEU A 66 -9.33 -6.31 -6.33
C LEU A 66 -9.40 -4.83 -5.98
N VAL A 67 -8.52 -4.06 -6.60
CA VAL A 67 -8.43 -2.61 -6.51
C VAL A 67 -8.91 -2.03 -7.83
N HIS A 68 -9.87 -1.12 -7.76
CA HIS A 68 -10.50 -0.47 -8.90
C HIS A 68 -10.00 0.97 -9.06
N PRO A 69 -10.00 1.52 -10.29
CA PRO A 69 -9.74 2.94 -10.49
C PRO A 69 -10.69 3.79 -9.64
N GLY A 70 -10.15 4.76 -8.90
CA GLY A 70 -10.89 5.62 -7.98
C GLY A 70 -10.81 5.20 -6.51
N ASP A 71 -10.35 3.98 -6.21
CA ASP A 71 -10.25 3.50 -4.83
C ASP A 71 -9.19 4.25 -4.00
N GLU A 72 -9.42 4.23 -2.69
CA GLU A 72 -8.44 4.57 -1.68
C GLU A 72 -7.85 3.31 -1.05
N LEU A 73 -6.53 3.18 -1.13
CA LEU A 73 -5.74 2.11 -0.56
C LEU A 73 -4.89 2.64 0.58
N ALA A 74 -4.85 1.94 1.71
CA ALA A 74 -3.99 2.25 2.84
C ALA A 74 -3.06 1.09 3.17
N PHE A 75 -1.82 1.40 3.49
CA PHE A 75 -0.84 0.46 4.03
C PHE A 75 -0.31 0.94 5.38
N PHE A 76 -0.18 0.01 6.32
CA PHE A 76 0.28 0.30 7.66
C PHE A 76 0.94 -0.94 8.28
N PRO A 77 1.90 -0.76 9.21
CA PRO A 77 2.47 -1.88 9.95
C PRO A 77 1.39 -2.54 10.82
N PRO A 78 1.65 -3.76 11.37
CA PRO A 78 0.76 -4.38 12.32
C PRO A 78 0.52 -3.43 13.48
N VAL A 79 -0.73 -3.27 13.88
CA VAL A 79 -1.05 -2.48 15.06
C VAL A 79 -0.47 -3.18 16.27
N THR A 80 0.58 -2.60 16.87
CA THR A 80 0.99 -2.97 18.22
C THR A 80 -0.05 -2.37 19.16
N GLY A 81 -1.15 -3.10 19.38
CA GLY A 81 -2.07 -2.78 20.45
C GLY A 81 -1.31 -2.81 21.77
N GLY A 82 -1.51 -1.77 22.60
CA GLY A 82 -1.08 -1.79 23.99
C GLY A 82 -1.85 -2.82 24.80
#